data_AF-A0A4Y7QA04-F1
#
_entry.id   AF-A0A4Y7QA04-F1
#
_cell.length_a   1.000
_cell.length_b   1.000
_cell.length_c   1.000
_cell.angle_alpha   90.00
_cell.angle_beta   90.00
_cell.angle_gamma   90.00
#
_symmetry.space_group_name_H-M   'P 1'
#
loop_
_entity.id
_entity.type
_entity.pdbx_description
1 polymer ?
#
loop_
_entity_poly.entity_id
_entity_poly.type
_entity_poly.pdbx_seq_one_letter_code
_entity_poly.pdbx_strand_id
1 'polypeptide(L)'
;MPVQRCYPPLTLRVRFSPKRLMASAPALTLRHIFDITESTGVQHSDRTSHQAARTPDARPEGDSGWGPTRSFPIRKPPGEVTRLKRGGYNLKDQVGWSQDIYDMVKEYLNELVEEHLDLDKCLSKQPRDNVYRTYQKAIERFPNLQRYEDDWVTAAFIGERLRNVSARRRKERESAGRSGRGKGRGKGKGKKDGDGPTPSSEDPNGNTAASTSGNRE
;
A
#
# COMPACT_ATOMS: atom_id res chain seq x y z
N MET A 1 33.78 19.61 37.24
CA MET A 1 32.50 20.21 37.66
C MET A 1 31.44 19.85 36.62
N PRO A 2 30.48 18.95 36.90
CA PRO A 2 29.41 18.64 35.95
C PRO A 2 28.36 19.77 35.93
N VAL A 3 28.03 20.25 34.73
CA VAL A 3 27.01 21.29 34.53
C VAL A 3 25.63 20.65 34.54
N GLN A 4 24.88 20.85 35.61
CA GLN A 4 23.50 20.40 35.76
C GLN A 4 22.56 21.32 34.98
N ARG A 5 21.96 20.80 33.91
CA ARG A 5 20.96 21.54 33.11
C ARG A 5 19.56 21.19 33.60
N CYS A 6 18.93 22.11 34.31
CA CYS A 6 17.53 22.03 34.69
C CYS A 6 16.65 22.45 33.49
N TYR A 7 15.74 21.57 33.07
CA TYR A 7 14.71 21.91 32.09
C TYR A 7 13.37 22.07 32.82
N PRO A 8 12.62 23.15 32.57
CA PRO A 8 11.30 23.33 33.18
C PRO A 8 10.29 22.34 32.57
N PRO A 9 9.30 21.87 33.36
CA PRO A 9 8.29 20.92 32.88
C PRO A 9 7.38 21.58 31.84
N LEU A 10 7.37 21.02 30.63
CA LEU A 10 6.45 21.36 29.55
C LEU A 10 5.02 20.97 29.92
N THR A 11 4.34 21.82 30.69
CA THR A 11 2.90 21.70 30.91
C THR A 11 2.17 22.51 29.85
N LEU A 12 1.96 21.89 28.68
CA LEU A 12 1.03 22.42 27.66
C LEU A 12 -0.40 22.30 28.18
N ARG A 13 -0.83 23.26 28.99
CA ARG A 13 -2.24 23.45 29.37
C ARG A 13 -2.99 24.03 28.18
N VAL A 14 -3.41 23.17 27.27
CA VAL A 14 -4.38 23.51 26.23
C VAL A 14 -5.72 23.80 26.92
N ARG A 15 -6.06 25.09 27.10
CA ARG A 15 -7.38 25.49 27.58
C ARG A 15 -8.34 25.55 26.40
N PHE A 16 -9.27 24.60 26.35
CA PHE A 16 -10.44 24.69 25.48
C PHE A 16 -11.25 25.93 25.88
N SER A 17 -11.43 26.85 24.94
CA SER A 17 -12.25 28.05 25.14
C SER A 17 -13.74 27.64 25.15
N PRO A 18 -14.53 28.00 26.17
CA PRO A 18 -15.94 27.59 26.30
C PRO A 18 -16.89 28.27 25.29
N LYS A 19 -16.39 29.16 24.42
CA LYS A 19 -17.19 29.94 23.47
C LYS A 19 -17.79 29.13 22.30
N ARG A 20 -17.59 27.80 22.21
CA ARG A 20 -18.24 26.95 21.20
C ARG A 20 -19.55 26.30 21.65
N LEU A 21 -20.01 26.54 22.89
CA LEU A 21 -21.25 25.95 23.38
C LEU A 21 -22.54 26.65 22.89
N MET A 22 -22.45 27.77 22.17
CA MET A 22 -23.63 28.56 21.74
C MET A 22 -23.88 28.52 20.23
N ALA A 23 -23.08 27.77 19.46
CA ALA A 23 -23.43 27.50 18.07
C ALA A 23 -24.47 26.37 18.05
N SER A 24 -25.72 26.73 17.80
CA SER A 24 -26.84 25.84 17.53
C SER A 24 -26.39 24.61 16.74
N ALA A 25 -26.55 23.43 17.33
CA ALA A 25 -26.28 22.17 16.66
C ALA A 25 -27.10 22.12 15.35
N PRO A 26 -26.50 21.76 14.20
CA PRO A 26 -27.27 21.53 12.99
C PRO A 26 -28.25 20.39 13.26
N ALA A 27 -29.51 20.59 12.88
CA ALA A 27 -30.59 19.62 13.04
C ALA A 27 -30.16 18.26 12.48
N LEU A 28 -30.01 17.28 13.38
CA LEU A 28 -29.66 15.91 13.04
C LEU A 28 -30.79 15.34 12.17
N THR A 29 -30.40 14.94 10.97
CA THR A 29 -31.26 14.27 10.00
C THR A 29 -31.95 13.07 10.61
N LEU A 30 -33.28 13.05 10.45
CA LEU A 30 -34.22 11.96 10.74
C LEU A 30 -33.59 10.59 10.48
N ARG A 31 -33.54 9.75 11.51
CA ARG A 31 -33.30 8.31 11.34
C ARG A 31 -34.60 7.68 10.83
N HIS A 32 -34.63 7.34 9.55
CA HIS A 32 -35.64 6.46 9.00
C HIS A 32 -35.37 5.05 9.53
N ILE A 33 -36.17 4.61 10.50
CA ILE A 33 -36.23 3.21 10.93
C ILE A 33 -37.12 2.52 9.91
N PHE A 34 -36.61 1.51 9.23
CA PHE A 34 -37.42 0.63 8.38
C PHE A 34 -37.99 -0.47 9.28
N ASP A 35 -39.31 -0.52 9.37
CA ASP A 35 -40.04 -1.62 9.99
C ASP A 35 -39.82 -2.89 9.17
N ILE A 36 -39.19 -3.90 9.79
CA ILE A 36 -39.14 -5.25 9.25
C ILE A 36 -40.48 -5.89 9.61
N THR A 37 -41.46 -5.82 8.71
CA THR A 37 -42.63 -6.68 8.78
C THR A 37 -42.23 -8.09 8.36
N GLU A 38 -41.97 -8.95 9.35
CA GLU A 38 -42.08 -10.41 9.19
C GLU A 38 -43.53 -10.74 8.81
N SER A 39 -43.75 -11.12 7.55
CA SER A 39 -44.98 -11.77 7.16
C SER A 39 -44.69 -12.79 6.07
N THR A 40 -44.75 -14.06 6.47
CA THR A 40 -45.62 -15.11 5.92
C THR A 40 -44.93 -16.46 6.04
N GLY A 41 -45.42 -17.26 6.99
CA GLY A 41 -45.28 -18.71 6.92
C GLY A 41 -46.33 -19.28 5.96
N VAL A 42 -45.97 -20.33 5.23
CA VAL A 42 -46.89 -21.36 4.75
C VAL A 42 -46.11 -22.68 4.66
N GLN A 43 -46.73 -23.73 5.22
CA GLN A 43 -46.29 -25.13 5.26
C GLN A 43 -46.56 -25.87 3.94
N HIS A 44 -46.25 -27.18 3.94
CA HIS A 44 -46.62 -28.25 3.00
C HIS A 44 -45.69 -28.40 1.78
N SER A 45 -45.27 -29.60 1.34
CA SER A 45 -45.50 -30.98 1.75
C SER A 45 -44.58 -31.88 0.92
N ASP A 46 -44.35 -33.10 1.41
CA ASP A 46 -43.83 -34.23 0.62
C ASP A 46 -44.55 -34.40 -0.73
N ARG A 47 -43.85 -35.03 -1.69
CA ARG A 47 -44.33 -36.14 -2.56
C ARG A 47 -43.91 -36.04 -4.04
N THR A 48 -43.00 -36.95 -4.40
CA THR A 48 -43.02 -37.87 -5.56
C THR A 48 -43.11 -37.33 -7.00
N SER A 49 -42.17 -37.82 -7.80
CA SER A 49 -42.32 -38.41 -9.15
C SER A 49 -41.52 -37.75 -10.27
N HIS A 50 -40.78 -38.64 -10.92
CA HIS A 50 -40.07 -38.51 -12.18
C HIS A 50 -40.89 -37.82 -13.28
N GLN A 51 -40.25 -36.94 -14.04
CA GLN A 51 -40.39 -36.97 -15.49
C GLN A 51 -39.23 -36.24 -16.19
N ALA A 52 -38.57 -37.01 -17.06
CA ALA A 52 -37.62 -36.53 -18.02
C ALA A 52 -38.34 -35.76 -19.13
N ALA A 53 -37.84 -34.57 -19.48
CA ALA A 53 -37.99 -34.03 -20.82
C ALA A 53 -36.86 -33.03 -21.09
N ARG A 54 -36.10 -33.35 -22.13
CA ARG A 54 -34.94 -32.62 -22.64
C ARG A 54 -35.36 -31.25 -23.16
N THR A 55 -34.55 -30.23 -22.90
CA THR A 55 -34.36 -29.07 -23.78
C THR A 55 -32.92 -28.55 -23.58
N PRO A 56 -32.35 -27.91 -24.60
CA PRO A 56 -30.99 -28.15 -25.06
C PRO A 56 -29.95 -27.35 -24.27
N ASP A 57 -28.80 -27.97 -24.07
CA ASP A 57 -27.49 -27.38 -24.35
C ASP A 57 -27.34 -25.90 -23.96
N ALA A 58 -27.56 -25.58 -22.68
CA ALA A 58 -26.88 -24.48 -22.05
C ALA A 58 -25.41 -24.91 -21.90
N ARG A 59 -24.68 -24.83 -23.01
CA ARG A 59 -23.23 -24.76 -23.04
C ARG A 59 -22.82 -23.88 -21.84
N PRO A 60 -22.02 -24.37 -20.89
CA PRO A 60 -21.50 -23.51 -19.83
C PRO A 60 -20.65 -22.46 -20.53
N GLU A 61 -21.28 -21.32 -20.83
CA GLU A 61 -20.65 -20.06 -21.18
C GLU A 61 -19.44 -19.93 -20.28
N GLY A 62 -18.26 -19.90 -20.91
CA GLY A 62 -17.00 -20.21 -20.27
C GLY A 62 -16.87 -19.54 -18.92
N ASP A 63 -16.48 -20.34 -17.93
CA ASP A 63 -15.88 -19.87 -16.69
C ASP A 63 -14.64 -19.07 -17.06
N SER A 64 -14.87 -17.82 -17.43
CA SER A 64 -13.83 -16.89 -17.80
C SER A 64 -13.06 -16.49 -16.53
N GLY A 65 -13.48 -16.91 -15.33
CA GLY A 65 -12.83 -16.62 -14.05
C GLY A 65 -12.84 -15.13 -13.66
N TRP A 66 -13.19 -14.23 -14.59
CA TRP A 66 -13.30 -12.78 -14.43
C TRP A 66 -14.65 -12.33 -13.84
N GLY A 67 -15.52 -13.27 -13.49
CA GLY A 67 -16.85 -13.02 -12.94
C GLY A 67 -17.89 -12.56 -13.98
N PRO A 68 -19.15 -12.38 -13.58
CA PRO A 68 -20.28 -12.13 -14.49
C PRO A 68 -20.07 -10.89 -15.36
N THR A 69 -20.27 -11.02 -16.67
CA THR A 69 -20.25 -9.92 -17.67
C THR A 69 -21.44 -8.99 -17.48
N ARG A 70 -21.24 -7.90 -16.73
CA ARG A 70 -22.22 -6.81 -16.57
C ARG A 70 -22.11 -5.82 -17.74
N SER A 71 -23.26 -5.34 -18.23
CA SER A 71 -23.38 -4.39 -19.35
C SER A 71 -23.02 -2.93 -19.01
N PHE A 72 -22.82 -2.61 -17.73
CA PHE A 72 -22.43 -1.28 -17.25
C PHE A 72 -21.07 -1.32 -16.55
N PRO A 73 -20.27 -0.22 -16.62
CA PRO A 73 -19.01 -0.15 -15.90
C PRO A 73 -19.25 -0.30 -14.40
N ILE A 74 -18.44 -1.15 -13.77
CA ILE A 74 -18.55 -1.50 -12.35
C ILE A 74 -18.02 -0.32 -11.55
N ARG A 75 -18.93 0.38 -10.88
CA ARG A 75 -18.61 1.51 -10.02
C ARG A 75 -17.74 1.13 -8.84
N LYS A 76 -16.93 2.08 -8.38
CA LYS A 76 -16.16 1.93 -7.14
C LYS A 76 -17.10 1.87 -5.92
N PRO A 77 -16.95 0.88 -5.01
CA PRO A 77 -17.75 0.84 -3.79
C PRO A 77 -17.43 2.00 -2.85
N PRO A 78 -18.38 2.39 -1.97
CA PRO A 78 -18.07 3.30 -0.89
C PRO A 78 -17.06 2.66 0.09
N GLY A 79 -16.08 3.46 0.54
CA GLY A 79 -15.06 3.02 1.49
C GLY A 79 -13.66 2.92 0.92
N GLU A 80 -12.69 2.67 1.79
CA GLU A 80 -11.29 2.46 1.41
C GLU A 80 -10.95 0.98 1.30
N VAL A 81 -10.23 0.61 0.26
CA VAL A 81 -9.64 -0.72 0.10
C VAL A 81 -8.81 -1.03 1.35
N THR A 82 -8.97 -2.22 1.94
CA THR A 82 -8.30 -2.74 3.16
C THR A 82 -8.79 -2.21 4.53
N ARG A 83 -9.73 -1.25 4.60
CA ARG A 83 -10.22 -0.72 5.90
C ARG A 83 -11.50 -1.40 6.41
N LEU A 84 -11.53 -2.72 6.47
CA LEU A 84 -12.75 -3.50 6.77
C LEU A 84 -13.51 -3.03 8.02
N LYS A 85 -12.81 -2.73 9.14
CA LYS A 85 -13.46 -2.30 10.40
C LYS A 85 -14.06 -0.88 10.37
N ARG A 86 -13.81 -0.09 9.33
CA ARG A 86 -14.26 1.31 9.21
C ARG A 86 -15.10 1.53 7.95
N GLY A 87 -15.81 0.51 7.49
CA GLY A 87 -16.62 0.58 6.27
C GLY A 87 -15.80 0.55 4.98
N GLY A 88 -14.58 0.03 5.03
CA GLY A 88 -13.80 -0.32 3.84
C GLY A 88 -14.16 -1.69 3.31
N TYR A 89 -13.58 -2.06 2.17
CA TYR A 89 -13.86 -3.32 1.49
C TYR A 89 -12.57 -4.08 1.14
N ASN A 90 -12.71 -5.38 0.90
CA ASN A 90 -11.67 -6.22 0.36
C ASN A 90 -11.73 -6.18 -1.18
N LEU A 91 -10.61 -5.88 -1.84
CA LEU A 91 -10.57 -5.76 -3.29
C LEU A 91 -10.95 -7.06 -3.97
N LYS A 92 -10.44 -8.19 -3.48
CA LYS A 92 -10.70 -9.53 -4.03
C LYS A 92 -12.19 -9.87 -4.03
N ASP A 93 -12.83 -9.68 -2.88
CA ASP A 93 -14.26 -9.98 -2.70
C ASP A 93 -15.13 -9.08 -3.60
N GLN A 94 -14.67 -7.85 -3.85
CA GLN A 94 -15.40 -6.89 -4.68
C GLN A 94 -15.29 -7.18 -6.18
N VAL A 95 -14.11 -7.59 -6.66
CA VAL A 95 -13.92 -7.88 -8.09
C VAL A 95 -14.52 -9.24 -8.47
N GLY A 96 -14.65 -10.16 -7.51
CA GLY A 96 -15.27 -11.47 -7.72
C GLY A 96 -14.46 -12.41 -8.61
N TRP A 97 -13.16 -12.17 -8.74
CA TRP A 97 -12.25 -13.00 -9.53
C TRP A 97 -11.85 -14.27 -8.78
N SER A 98 -11.47 -15.30 -9.54
CA SER A 98 -10.75 -16.45 -8.97
C SER A 98 -9.43 -16.00 -8.34
N GLN A 99 -8.93 -16.78 -7.38
CA GLN A 99 -7.66 -16.47 -6.71
C GLN A 99 -6.51 -16.37 -7.73
N ASP A 100 -6.46 -17.27 -8.69
CA ASP A 100 -5.40 -17.34 -9.69
C ASP A 100 -5.37 -16.10 -10.58
N ILE A 101 -6.53 -15.61 -11.02
CA ILE A 101 -6.63 -14.38 -11.82
C ILE A 101 -6.25 -13.17 -10.98
N TYR A 102 -6.72 -13.12 -9.73
CA TYR A 102 -6.37 -12.03 -8.82
C TYR A 102 -4.87 -11.93 -8.60
N ASP A 103 -4.20 -13.04 -8.34
CA ASP A 103 -2.75 -13.07 -8.13
C ASP A 103 -1.99 -12.75 -9.42
N MET A 104 -2.42 -13.31 -10.56
CA MET A 104 -1.81 -13.00 -11.86
C MET A 104 -1.86 -11.51 -12.21
N VAL A 105 -3.03 -10.87 -12.05
CA VAL A 105 -3.18 -9.43 -12.30
C VAL A 105 -2.34 -8.62 -11.31
N LYS A 106 -2.35 -9.02 -10.03
CA LYS A 106 -1.60 -8.35 -8.98
C LYS A 106 -0.09 -8.42 -9.22
N GLU A 107 0.43 -9.57 -9.61
CA GLU A 107 1.85 -9.77 -9.92
C GLU A 107 2.27 -8.89 -11.08
N TYR A 108 1.55 -8.96 -12.20
CA TYR A 108 1.84 -8.13 -13.37
C TYR A 108 1.79 -6.62 -13.06
N LEU A 109 0.78 -6.17 -12.30
CA LEU A 109 0.70 -4.76 -11.89
C LEU A 109 1.86 -4.37 -10.96
N ASN A 110 2.32 -5.26 -10.09
CA ASN A 110 3.48 -4.97 -9.25
C ASN A 110 4.75 -4.79 -10.09
N GLU A 111 4.94 -5.60 -11.13
CA GLU A 111 6.06 -5.46 -12.07
C GLU A 111 6.01 -4.10 -12.79
N LEU A 112 4.84 -3.71 -13.30
CA LEU A 112 4.67 -2.40 -13.95
C LEU A 112 4.92 -1.22 -13.00
N VAL A 113 4.55 -1.36 -11.72
CA VAL A 113 4.83 -0.35 -10.70
C VAL A 113 6.34 -0.20 -10.48
N GLU A 114 7.08 -1.30 -10.47
CA GLU A 114 8.54 -1.28 -10.32
C GLU A 114 9.25 -0.76 -11.59
N GLU A 115 8.70 -1.03 -12.77
CA GLU A 115 9.26 -0.58 -14.05
C GLU A 115 9.04 0.92 -14.31
N HIS A 116 7.87 1.45 -13.92
CA HIS A 116 7.42 2.78 -14.38
C HIS A 116 7.19 3.81 -13.29
N LEU A 117 6.98 3.40 -12.04
CA LEU A 117 6.62 4.31 -10.96
C LEU A 117 7.72 4.44 -9.92
N ASP A 118 7.71 5.58 -9.24
CA ASP A 118 8.64 5.85 -8.15
C ASP A 118 8.13 5.24 -6.84
N LEU A 119 8.78 4.20 -6.35
CA LEU A 119 8.39 3.49 -5.13
C LEU A 119 8.44 4.33 -3.84
N ASP A 120 9.09 5.50 -3.85
CA ASP A 120 9.13 6.41 -2.69
C ASP A 120 7.99 7.42 -2.67
N LYS A 121 7.19 7.51 -3.74
CA LYS A 121 6.09 8.47 -3.88
C LYS A 121 4.73 7.78 -3.82
N CYS A 122 3.77 8.45 -3.19
CA CYS A 122 2.37 8.03 -3.25
C CYS A 122 1.80 8.23 -4.66
N LEU A 123 0.73 7.50 -5.02
CA LEU A 123 0.10 7.55 -6.34
C LEU A 123 -0.23 8.98 -6.82
N SER A 124 -0.72 9.84 -5.93
CA SER A 124 -1.05 11.25 -6.26
C SER A 124 0.16 12.14 -6.59
N LYS A 125 1.37 11.71 -6.22
CA LYS A 125 2.63 12.42 -6.47
C LYS A 125 3.43 11.82 -7.63
N GLN A 126 2.89 10.80 -8.29
CA GLN A 126 3.54 10.19 -9.45
C GLN A 126 3.41 11.09 -10.69
N PRO A 127 4.36 11.02 -11.64
CA PRO A 127 4.20 11.64 -12.95
C PRO A 127 2.96 11.07 -13.64
N ARG A 128 2.06 11.96 -14.11
CA ARG A 128 0.80 11.56 -14.76
C ARG A 128 1.04 10.66 -15.98
N ASP A 129 2.08 10.95 -16.75
CA ASP A 129 2.43 10.17 -17.94
C ASP A 129 2.84 8.74 -17.61
N ASN A 130 3.59 8.53 -16.53
CA ASN A 130 4.00 7.19 -16.11
C ASN A 130 2.80 6.39 -15.60
N VAL A 131 1.94 7.03 -14.81
CA VAL A 131 0.70 6.43 -14.32
C VAL A 131 -0.20 6.03 -15.50
N TYR A 132 -0.36 6.91 -16.49
CA TYR A 132 -1.12 6.61 -17.71
C TYR A 132 -0.53 5.42 -18.48
N ARG A 133 0.80 5.36 -18.65
CA ARG A 133 1.47 4.21 -19.29
C ARG A 133 1.21 2.90 -18.55
N THR A 134 1.26 2.92 -17.21
CA THR A 134 0.93 1.74 -16.39
C THR A 134 -0.50 1.27 -16.63
N TYR A 135 -1.48 2.19 -16.70
CA TYR A 135 -2.87 1.84 -17.01
C TYR A 135 -3.03 1.23 -18.41
N GLN A 136 -2.40 1.83 -19.42
CA GLN A 136 -2.47 1.34 -20.80
C GLN A 136 -1.91 -0.09 -20.93
N LYS A 137 -0.71 -0.34 -20.38
CA LYS A 137 -0.12 -1.69 -20.37
C LYS A 137 -0.97 -2.70 -19.61
N ALA A 138 -1.58 -2.29 -18.49
CA ALA A 138 -2.48 -3.15 -17.72
C ALA A 138 -3.72 -3.57 -18.53
N ILE A 139 -4.34 -2.62 -19.23
CA ILE A 139 -5.51 -2.86 -20.09
C ILE A 139 -5.15 -3.71 -21.32
N GLU A 140 -3.99 -3.46 -21.93
CA GLU A 140 -3.49 -4.26 -23.06
C GLU A 140 -3.32 -5.74 -22.67
N ARG A 141 -2.80 -5.99 -21.47
CA ARG A 141 -2.63 -7.36 -20.95
C ARG A 141 -3.93 -7.97 -20.46
N PHE A 142 -4.77 -7.18 -19.80
CA PHE A 142 -6.03 -7.63 -19.19
C PHE A 142 -7.18 -6.71 -19.62
N PRO A 143 -7.79 -6.95 -20.80
CA PRO A 143 -8.88 -6.11 -21.32
C PRO A 143 -10.08 -6.01 -20.37
N ASN A 144 -10.28 -7.03 -19.52
CA ASN A 144 -11.35 -7.05 -18.52
C ASN A 144 -11.23 -5.93 -17.47
N LEU A 145 -10.06 -5.29 -17.31
CA LEU A 145 -9.90 -4.13 -16.44
C LEU A 145 -10.70 -2.91 -16.92
N GLN A 146 -10.98 -2.79 -18.23
CA GLN A 146 -11.81 -1.70 -18.78
C GLN A 146 -13.26 -1.74 -18.28
N ARG A 147 -13.69 -2.85 -17.69
CA ARG A 147 -15.04 -3.02 -17.15
C ARG A 147 -15.25 -2.23 -15.85
N TYR A 148 -14.21 -1.69 -15.25
CA TYR A 148 -14.27 -0.93 -13.99
C TYR A 148 -14.20 0.56 -14.27
N GLU A 149 -15.08 1.33 -13.64
CA GLU A 149 -15.14 2.79 -13.80
C GLU A 149 -13.84 3.46 -13.32
N ASP A 150 -13.35 4.47 -14.06
CA ASP A 150 -12.14 5.25 -13.71
C ASP A 150 -10.90 4.38 -13.37
N ASP A 151 -10.81 3.17 -13.92
CA ASP A 151 -9.73 2.21 -13.66
C ASP A 151 -9.49 1.98 -12.15
N TRP A 152 -10.54 2.03 -11.34
CA TRP A 152 -10.41 2.05 -9.87
C TRP A 152 -9.75 0.79 -9.32
N VAL A 153 -9.89 -0.36 -9.99
CA VAL A 153 -9.24 -1.63 -9.62
C VAL A 153 -7.74 -1.53 -9.81
N THR A 154 -7.30 -1.08 -10.98
CA THR A 154 -5.87 -0.88 -11.28
C THR A 154 -5.25 0.15 -10.33
N ALA A 155 -5.97 1.25 -10.07
CA ALA A 155 -5.56 2.27 -9.10
C ALA A 155 -5.40 1.69 -7.68
N ALA A 156 -6.29 0.77 -7.27
CA ALA A 156 -6.24 0.12 -5.96
C ALA A 156 -4.99 -0.75 -5.80
N PHE A 157 -4.67 -1.59 -6.80
CA PHE A 157 -3.46 -2.41 -6.78
C PHE A 157 -2.19 -1.58 -6.72
N ILE A 158 -2.07 -0.56 -7.58
CA ILE A 158 -0.91 0.34 -7.60
C ILE A 158 -0.76 1.05 -6.24
N GLY A 159 -1.86 1.61 -5.74
CA GLY A 159 -1.88 2.32 -4.46
C GLY A 159 -1.49 1.42 -3.29
N GLU A 160 -1.98 0.18 -3.27
CA GLU A 160 -1.63 -0.81 -2.25
C GLU A 160 -0.14 -1.18 -2.32
N ARG A 161 0.42 -1.41 -3.52
CA ARG A 161 1.84 -1.72 -3.69
C ARG A 161 2.73 -0.59 -3.18
N LEU A 162 2.49 0.66 -3.60
CA LEU A 162 3.26 1.83 -3.17
C LEU A 162 3.18 2.05 -1.66
N ARG A 163 1.99 1.87 -1.07
CA ARG A 163 1.80 1.94 0.38
C ARG A 163 2.61 0.89 1.13
N ASN A 164 2.58 -0.36 0.66
CA ASN A 164 3.27 -1.46 1.32
C ASN A 164 4.79 -1.31 1.21
N VAL A 165 5.30 -0.89 0.04
CA VAL A 165 6.74 -0.65 -0.16
C VAL A 165 7.24 0.50 0.71
N SER A 166 6.52 1.63 0.73
CA SER A 166 6.90 2.77 1.58
C SER A 166 6.85 2.44 3.08
N ALA A 167 5.84 1.69 3.53
CA ALA A 167 5.76 1.21 4.90
C ALA A 167 6.93 0.29 5.28
N ARG A 168 7.31 -0.63 4.37
CA ARG A 168 8.47 -1.52 4.57
C ARG A 168 9.78 -0.73 4.69
N ARG A 169 10.03 0.20 3.76
CA ARG A 169 11.23 1.07 3.77
C ARG A 169 11.32 1.91 5.04
N ARG A 170 10.20 2.43 5.52
CA ARG A 170 10.15 3.16 6.80
C ARG A 170 10.61 2.28 7.97
N LYS A 171 10.09 1.05 8.05
CA LYS A 171 10.46 0.09 9.09
C LYS A 171 11.95 -0.27 9.04
N GLU A 172 12.51 -0.46 7.85
CA GLU A 172 13.94 -0.74 7.65
C GLU A 172 14.83 0.44 8.08
N ARG A 173 14.43 1.68 7.79
CA ARG A 173 15.15 2.88 8.26
C ARG A 173 15.10 3.00 9.78
N GLU A 174 13.97 2.69 10.40
CA GLU A 174 13.80 2.70 11.85
C GLU A 174 14.65 1.60 12.54
N SER A 175 14.75 0.40 11.97
CA SER A 175 15.60 -0.67 12.53
C SER A 175 17.09 -0.38 12.36
N ALA A 176 17.52 0.15 11.22
CA ALA A 176 18.91 0.55 10.98
C ALA A 176 19.35 1.72 11.90
N GLY A 177 18.49 2.72 12.08
CA GLY A 177 18.77 3.88 12.94
C GLY A 177 18.88 3.53 14.43
N ARG A 178 18.25 2.43 14.88
CA ARG A 178 18.31 1.98 16.27
C ARG A 178 19.60 1.20 16.60
N SER A 179 20.21 0.54 15.62
CA SER A 179 21.50 -0.16 15.77
C SER A 179 22.69 0.81 15.92
N GLY A 180 22.63 1.99 15.29
CA GLY A 180 23.73 2.96 15.28
C GLY A 180 23.94 3.78 16.57
N ARG A 181 23.07 3.66 17.59
CA ARG A 181 23.11 4.53 18.80
C ARG A 181 23.68 3.83 20.05
N GLY A 182 24.36 2.70 19.89
CA GLY A 182 24.84 1.83 20.97
C GLY A 182 26.35 1.54 20.99
N LYS A 183 27.22 2.49 20.64
CA LYS A 183 28.67 2.39 20.90
C LYS A 183 29.23 3.75 21.28
N GLY A 184 29.34 4.04 22.58
CA GLY A 184 29.93 5.29 23.03
C GLY A 184 29.84 5.53 24.53
N ARG A 185 30.65 4.79 25.31
CA ARG A 185 31.21 5.11 26.64
C ARG A 185 31.66 3.77 27.27
N GLY A 186 32.93 3.41 27.41
CA GLY A 186 34.09 4.23 27.75
C GLY A 186 34.36 4.12 29.25
N LYS A 187 35.13 3.10 29.65
CA LYS A 187 35.86 3.10 30.94
C LYS A 187 37.19 2.34 30.74
N GLY A 188 38.16 3.05 30.19
CA GLY A 188 39.56 2.68 30.30
C GLY A 188 40.10 3.18 31.64
N LYS A 189 40.83 2.32 32.35
CA LYS A 189 41.70 2.68 33.47
C LYS A 189 43.00 1.92 33.23
N GLY A 190 44.08 2.67 33.01
CA GLY A 190 45.33 2.16 32.44
C GLY A 190 46.36 1.61 33.43
N LYS A 191 47.47 1.16 32.85
CA LYS A 191 48.84 1.02 33.40
C LYS A 191 49.76 0.73 32.18
N LYS A 192 50.68 1.61 31.74
CA LYS A 192 52.08 1.84 32.19
C LYS A 192 52.86 0.52 32.30
N ASP A 193 54.03 0.26 31.69
CA ASP A 193 55.16 1.07 31.19
C ASP A 193 55.92 0.26 30.08
N GLY A 194 56.89 0.86 29.38
CA GLY A 194 57.92 0.09 28.65
C GLY A 194 58.56 0.77 27.44
N ASP A 195 59.87 1.04 27.55
CA ASP A 195 60.76 1.86 26.72
C ASP A 195 60.97 1.47 25.23
N GLY A 196 61.56 2.42 24.48
CA GLY A 196 61.76 2.51 23.00
C GLY A 196 62.68 1.48 22.33
N PRO A 197 63.38 1.77 21.20
CA PRO A 197 63.53 3.00 20.42
C PRO A 197 63.29 2.88 18.88
N THR A 198 63.08 4.02 18.22
CA THR A 198 63.29 4.31 16.77
C THR A 198 64.80 4.21 16.39
N PRO A 199 65.25 4.00 15.13
CA PRO A 199 64.92 4.82 13.94
C PRO A 199 65.09 4.17 12.54
N SER A 200 64.96 5.03 11.51
CA SER A 200 65.43 4.87 10.10
C SER A 200 64.52 4.01 9.19
N SER A 201 64.20 4.36 7.95
CA SER A 201 64.74 5.30 6.95
C SER A 201 63.59 5.63 5.96
N GLU A 202 63.43 6.87 5.47
CA GLU A 202 63.78 7.31 4.08
C GLU A 202 63.26 6.33 3.00
N ASP A 203 62.41 6.67 2.02
CA ASP A 203 62.32 7.92 1.24
C ASP A 203 61.02 8.03 0.39
N PRO A 204 60.76 9.22 -0.22
CA PRO A 204 59.60 9.55 -1.04
C PRO A 204 59.88 9.43 -2.56
N ASN A 205 58.96 8.86 -3.32
CA ASN A 205 58.80 9.09 -4.77
C ASN A 205 57.58 8.28 -5.27
N GLY A 206 56.71 8.74 -6.16
CA GLY A 206 56.66 9.97 -6.91
C GLY A 206 55.32 10.06 -7.63
N ASN A 207 54.99 11.27 -8.05
CA ASN A 207 54.03 11.57 -9.12
C ASN A 207 54.25 10.66 -10.34
N THR A 208 53.22 10.46 -11.16
CA THR A 208 53.19 10.93 -12.57
C THR A 208 51.84 10.62 -13.22
N ALA A 209 51.33 11.61 -13.96
CA ALA A 209 50.10 11.61 -14.75
C ALA A 209 50.28 10.98 -16.14
N ALA A 210 49.18 10.50 -16.75
CA ALA A 210 48.90 10.45 -18.20
C ALA A 210 47.50 9.83 -18.39
N SER A 211 46.49 10.51 -18.95
CA SER A 211 46.28 10.86 -20.37
C SER A 211 46.10 9.64 -21.29
N THR A 212 44.89 9.47 -21.83
CA THR A 212 44.54 8.94 -23.18
C THR A 212 43.03 9.19 -23.33
N SER A 213 42.52 10.24 -24.00
CA SER A 213 42.45 10.55 -25.44
C SER A 213 41.80 9.46 -26.32
N GLY A 214 40.55 9.72 -26.74
CA GLY A 214 40.13 9.70 -28.15
C GLY A 214 39.80 8.37 -28.85
N ASN A 215 38.54 8.22 -29.26
CA ASN A 215 38.09 7.98 -30.65
C ASN A 215 36.54 8.15 -30.68
N ARG A 216 35.88 8.99 -31.50
CA ARG A 216 35.80 9.08 -32.98
C ARG A 216 35.43 7.69 -33.55
N GLU A 217 34.35 7.49 -34.30
CA GLU A 217 33.54 8.32 -35.20
C GLU A 217 32.18 7.61 -35.39
#